data_AF-A0A7X5D2U8-F1
#
_entry.id   AF-A0A7X5D2U8-F1
#
_cell.length_a   1.000
_cell.length_b   1.000
_cell.length_c   1.000
_cell.angle_alpha   90.00
_cell.angle_beta   90.00
_cell.angle_gamma   90.00
#
_symmetry.space_group_name_H-M   'P 1'
#
loop_
_entity.id
_entity.type
_entity.pdbx_description
1 polymer ?
#
loop_
_entity_poly.entity_id
_entity_poly.type
_entity_poly.pdbx_seq_one_letter_code
_entity_poly.pdbx_strand_id
1 'polypeptide(L)'
;MSETKWEKPDFIDGEVFREAGETDGFPEISHVITISTEHIRPETASLLDADAVELIVWKKDKYGYVVMTIGWELYGEDIPEDLRACVQYAAEHNCDWLCLDGDAKTVQGLPLYEWRLRVPYTGTEHNGRIMECFSKKICLVKLPAGENVMVKEDGWNDQD
;
A
#
# COMPACT_ATOMS: atom_id res chain seq x y z
N MET A 1 -44.35 -20.03 8.64
CA MET A 1 -43.25 -19.23 8.05
C MET A 1 -43.82 -18.57 6.82
N SER A 2 -44.17 -17.29 6.90
CA SER A 2 -44.68 -16.52 5.76
C SER A 2 -43.50 -15.91 5.01
N GLU A 3 -43.31 -16.33 3.77
CA GLU A 3 -42.31 -15.74 2.87
C GLU A 3 -42.75 -14.33 2.49
N THR A 4 -41.96 -13.32 2.87
CA THR A 4 -42.17 -11.95 2.41
C THR A 4 -41.73 -11.87 0.95
N LYS A 5 -42.71 -11.79 0.05
CA LYS A 5 -42.51 -11.56 -1.37
C LYS A 5 -41.94 -10.14 -1.56
N TRP A 6 -40.72 -10.05 -2.06
CA TRP A 6 -40.11 -8.78 -2.45
C TRP A 6 -40.77 -8.30 -3.75
N GLU A 7 -41.61 -7.26 -3.65
CA GLU A 7 -42.15 -6.58 -4.82
C GLU A 7 -41.22 -5.43 -5.18
N LYS A 8 -40.76 -5.41 -6.45
CA LYS A 8 -39.90 -4.33 -6.95
C LYS A 8 -40.70 -3.03 -6.91
N PRO A 9 -40.16 -1.94 -6.34
CA PRO A 9 -40.83 -0.66 -6.41
C PRO A 9 -40.92 -0.20 -7.87
N ASP A 10 -42.10 0.25 -8.26
CA ASP A 10 -42.37 0.81 -9.57
C ASP A 10 -41.52 2.08 -9.74
N PHE A 11 -40.54 1.99 -10.64
CA PHE A 11 -39.72 3.13 -11.06
C PHE A 11 -40.58 3.99 -11.98
N ILE A 12 -41.35 4.91 -11.39
CA ILE A 12 -42.13 5.91 -12.14
C ILE A 12 -41.30 7.20 -12.15
N ASP A 13 -41.03 7.68 -13.36
CA ASP A 13 -40.27 8.87 -13.75
C ASP A 13 -39.94 9.88 -12.63
N GLY A 14 -38.69 9.81 -12.15
CA GLY A 14 -37.87 10.99 -11.88
C GLY A 14 -38.17 11.85 -10.66
N GLU A 15 -39.27 11.66 -9.92
CA GLU A 15 -39.54 12.45 -8.71
C GLU A 15 -39.95 11.55 -7.54
N VAL A 16 -38.99 11.30 -6.64
CA VAL A 16 -39.24 10.65 -5.35
C VAL A 16 -39.81 11.70 -4.40
N PHE A 17 -41.14 11.74 -4.26
CA PHE A 17 -41.80 12.46 -3.17
C PHE A 17 -41.45 11.77 -1.85
N ARG A 18 -40.54 12.35 -1.05
CA ARG A 18 -40.32 11.93 0.34
C ARG A 18 -40.98 12.94 1.28
N GLU A 19 -41.95 12.47 2.07
CA GLU A 19 -42.47 13.25 3.20
C GLU A 19 -41.37 13.49 4.23
N ALA A 20 -41.33 14.70 4.78
CA ALA A 20 -40.34 15.11 5.77
C ALA A 20 -40.58 14.36 7.09
N GLY A 21 -39.78 13.33 7.39
CA GLY A 21 -39.83 12.66 8.68
C GLY A 21 -39.08 11.34 8.81
N GLU A 22 -38.67 10.71 7.72
CA GLU A 22 -37.99 9.41 7.75
C GLU A 22 -36.59 9.58 7.14
N THR A 23 -35.56 9.74 7.99
CA THR A 23 -34.19 9.56 7.51
C THR A 23 -34.03 8.07 7.27
N ASP A 24 -34.34 7.62 6.06
CA ASP A 24 -33.85 6.36 5.54
C ASP A 24 -32.34 6.36 5.82
N GLY A 25 -31.91 5.64 6.84
CA GLY A 25 -30.53 5.64 7.33
C GLY A 25 -29.65 4.91 6.34
N PHE A 26 -29.38 5.56 5.20
CA PHE A 26 -28.42 5.03 4.24
C PHE A 26 -27.06 4.95 4.92
N PRO A 27 -26.35 3.83 4.77
CA PRO A 27 -25.01 3.71 5.30
C PRO A 27 -24.12 4.80 4.70
N GLU A 28 -23.23 5.36 5.51
CA GLU A 28 -22.16 6.23 5.04
C GLU A 28 -21.25 5.46 4.08
N ILE A 29 -20.93 6.06 2.94
CA ILE A 29 -20.00 5.53 1.96
C ILE A 29 -18.71 6.32 2.08
N SER A 30 -17.60 5.63 2.36
CA SER A 30 -16.28 6.23 2.36
C SER A 30 -15.48 5.82 1.13
N HIS A 31 -14.65 6.74 0.63
CA HIS A 31 -13.78 6.56 -0.52
C HIS A 31 -12.31 6.37 -0.09
N VAL A 32 -11.64 5.43 -0.75
CA VAL A 32 -10.21 5.14 -0.53
C VAL A 32 -9.45 5.37 -1.82
N ILE A 33 -8.40 6.19 -1.78
CA ILE A 33 -7.46 6.32 -2.89
C ILE A 33 -6.20 5.50 -2.60
N THR A 34 -5.76 4.70 -3.58
CA THR A 34 -4.57 3.87 -3.44
C THR A 34 -3.47 4.38 -4.35
N ILE A 35 -2.32 4.73 -3.76
CA ILE A 35 -1.12 5.22 -4.47
C ILE A 35 0.12 4.45 -3.99
N SER A 36 1.19 4.50 -4.79
CA SER A 36 2.44 3.80 -4.48
C SER A 36 3.08 4.28 -3.16
N THR A 37 3.67 3.36 -2.39
CA THR A 37 4.56 3.72 -1.26
C THR A 37 5.80 4.49 -1.72
N GLU A 38 6.14 4.49 -3.00
CA GLU A 38 7.23 5.30 -3.57
C GLU A 38 7.04 6.82 -3.37
N HIS A 39 5.85 7.27 -2.96
CA HIS A 39 5.58 8.68 -2.63
C HIS A 39 5.97 9.11 -1.21
N ILE A 40 6.37 8.19 -0.35
CA ILE A 40 6.95 8.51 0.97
C ILE A 40 8.39 8.00 1.02
N ARG A 41 9.18 8.54 1.93
CA ARG A 41 10.56 8.15 2.18
C ARG A 41 10.63 6.87 3.00
N PRO A 42 11.70 6.06 2.88
CA PRO A 42 11.94 4.91 3.76
C PRO A 42 11.96 5.28 5.25
N GLU A 43 12.45 6.46 5.60
CA GLU A 43 12.44 6.98 6.97
C GLU A 43 11.00 7.20 7.47
N THR A 44 10.14 7.79 6.63
CA THR A 44 8.71 7.97 6.91
C THR A 44 8.00 6.64 7.11
N ALA A 45 8.29 5.64 6.26
CA ALA A 45 7.77 4.29 6.44
C ALA A 45 8.25 3.65 7.76
N SER A 46 9.48 3.92 8.17
CA SER A 46 10.01 3.45 9.45
C SER A 46 9.30 4.09 10.65
N LEU A 47 8.90 5.36 10.53
CA LEU A 47 8.08 6.05 11.55
C LEU A 47 6.66 5.46 11.62
N LEU A 48 6.05 5.16 10.47
CA LEU A 48 4.75 4.50 10.40
C LEU A 48 4.79 3.08 10.97
N ASP A 49 5.88 2.35 10.74
CA ASP A 49 6.12 1.02 11.31
C ASP A 49 6.29 1.04 12.83
N ALA A 50 6.87 2.12 13.36
CA ALA A 50 7.11 2.32 14.77
C ALA A 50 5.91 2.93 15.52
N ASP A 51 4.81 3.24 14.82
CA ASP A 51 3.66 3.98 15.37
C ASP A 51 4.08 5.32 16.01
N ALA A 52 5.06 5.97 15.38
CA ALA A 52 5.74 7.17 15.90
C ALA A 52 5.21 8.48 15.30
N VAL A 53 4.04 8.43 14.63
CA VAL A 53 3.41 9.59 13.99
C VAL A 53 2.00 9.73 14.56
N GLU A 54 1.61 10.94 14.96
CA GLU A 54 0.27 11.23 15.48
C GLU A 54 -0.79 11.25 14.36
N LEU A 55 -1.02 10.09 13.77
CA LEU A 55 -1.94 9.83 12.67
C LEU A 55 -2.77 8.59 12.97
N ILE A 56 -4.00 8.52 12.47
CA ILE A 56 -4.74 7.26 12.46
C ILE A 56 -4.24 6.44 11.28
N VAL A 57 -3.37 5.47 11.58
CA VAL A 57 -2.72 4.59 10.59
C VAL A 57 -3.05 3.13 10.88
N TRP A 58 -3.45 2.40 9.86
CA TRP A 58 -3.53 0.94 9.88
C TRP A 58 -2.51 0.33 8.94
N LYS A 59 -1.65 -0.52 9.50
CA LYS A 59 -0.65 -1.23 8.71
C LYS A 59 -1.31 -2.34 7.87
N LYS A 60 -1.10 -2.30 6.56
CA LYS A 60 -1.51 -3.32 5.60
C LYS A 60 -0.41 -4.38 5.49
N ASP A 61 -0.36 -5.24 6.50
CA ASP A 61 0.60 -6.34 6.62
C ASP A 61 2.05 -5.90 6.31
N LYS A 62 2.73 -6.50 5.32
CA LYS A 62 4.15 -6.26 5.05
C LYS A 62 4.47 -5.05 4.16
N TYR A 63 3.51 -4.54 3.39
CA TYR A 63 3.83 -3.69 2.24
C TYR A 63 2.90 -2.48 2.03
N GLY A 64 2.21 -2.04 3.07
CA GLY A 64 1.41 -0.82 2.94
C GLY A 64 0.83 -0.27 4.22
N TYR A 65 0.19 0.88 4.08
CA TYR A 65 -0.40 1.67 5.16
C TYR A 65 -1.74 2.23 4.69
N VAL A 66 -2.72 2.27 5.57
CA VAL A 66 -3.99 2.97 5.36
C VAL A 66 -4.05 4.12 6.36
N VAL A 67 -4.21 5.35 5.87
CA VAL A 67 -4.14 6.58 6.66
C VAL A 67 -5.45 7.33 6.50
N MET A 68 -6.01 7.80 7.61
CA MET A 68 -7.21 8.63 7.59
C MET A 68 -6.89 10.04 7.08
N THR A 69 -7.67 10.56 6.14
CA THR A 69 -7.48 11.92 5.59
C THR A 69 -8.40 12.95 6.25
N ILE A 70 -9.51 12.50 6.85
CA ILE A 70 -10.47 13.39 7.50
C ILE A 70 -9.80 14.11 8.68
N GLY A 71 -9.85 15.43 8.68
CA GLY A 71 -9.26 16.26 9.72
C GLY A 71 -7.73 16.32 9.67
N TRP A 72 -7.13 16.08 8.50
CA TRP A 72 -5.68 16.06 8.38
C TRP A 72 -4.99 17.39 8.71
N GLU A 73 -5.72 18.50 8.63
CA GLU A 73 -5.27 19.83 9.02
C GLU A 73 -5.04 19.95 10.53
N LEU A 74 -5.64 19.05 11.32
CA LEU A 74 -5.50 19.01 12.78
C LEU A 74 -4.29 18.21 13.22
N TYR A 75 -3.67 17.45 12.31
CA TYR A 75 -2.51 16.67 12.66
C TYR A 75 -1.31 17.57 12.95
N GLY A 76 -0.49 17.16 13.92
CA GLY A 76 0.64 17.94 14.42
C GLY A 76 1.67 18.30 13.34
N GLU A 77 2.54 19.25 13.70
CA GLU A 77 3.71 19.65 12.90
C GLU A 77 4.68 18.48 12.66
N ASP A 78 4.62 17.43 13.50
CA ASP A 78 5.55 16.29 13.50
C ASP A 78 5.33 15.29 12.35
N ILE A 79 4.29 15.45 11.52
CA ILE A 79 4.12 14.60 10.34
C ILE A 79 5.19 14.92 9.29
N PRO A 80 5.92 13.91 8.79
CA PRO A 80 6.82 14.05 7.66
C PRO A 80 6.16 14.72 6.44
N GLU A 81 6.85 15.69 5.83
CA GLU A 81 6.30 16.49 4.72
C GLU A 81 5.83 15.66 3.52
N ASP A 82 6.50 14.55 3.24
CA ASP A 82 6.15 13.62 2.17
C ASP A 82 4.83 12.89 2.42
N LEU A 83 4.60 12.43 3.65
CA LEU A 83 3.34 11.85 4.07
C LEU A 83 2.22 12.90 4.08
N ARG A 84 2.52 14.11 4.55
CA ARG A 84 1.58 15.24 4.51
C ARG A 84 1.12 15.53 3.09
N ALA A 85 2.05 15.55 2.12
CA ALA A 85 1.71 15.75 0.71
C ALA A 85 0.80 14.62 0.17
N CYS A 86 1.03 13.36 0.55
CA CYS A 86 0.19 12.24 0.16
C CYS A 86 -1.24 12.35 0.75
N VAL A 87 -1.35 12.72 2.02
CA VAL A 87 -2.64 12.89 2.70
C VAL A 87 -3.41 14.08 2.11
N GLN A 88 -2.72 15.20 1.86
CA GLN A 88 -3.30 16.36 1.19
C GLN A 88 -3.80 15.99 -0.21
N TYR A 89 -3.00 15.25 -1.00
CA TYR A 89 -3.42 14.78 -2.32
C TYR A 89 -4.71 13.95 -2.25
N ALA A 90 -4.84 13.06 -1.27
CA ALA A 90 -6.05 12.27 -1.09
C ALA A 90 -7.26 13.13 -0.69
N ALA A 91 -7.07 14.10 0.20
CA ALA A 91 -8.11 15.06 0.61
C ALA A 91 -8.58 15.92 -0.57
N GLU A 92 -7.68 16.40 -1.42
CA GLU A 92 -8.00 17.17 -2.64
C GLU A 92 -8.81 16.35 -3.66
N HIS A 93 -8.73 15.02 -3.60
CA HIS A 93 -9.53 14.10 -4.42
C HIS A 93 -10.82 13.63 -3.72
N ASN A 94 -11.22 14.26 -2.61
CA ASN A 94 -12.41 13.90 -1.81
C ASN A 94 -12.41 12.43 -1.36
N CYS A 95 -11.25 11.90 -0.98
CA CYS A 95 -11.13 10.56 -0.40
C CYS A 95 -10.94 10.64 1.11
N ASP A 96 -11.66 9.81 1.86
CA ASP A 96 -11.64 9.73 3.33
C ASP A 96 -10.43 8.95 3.86
N TRP A 97 -9.85 8.11 3.00
CA TRP A 97 -8.71 7.26 3.31
C TRP A 97 -7.68 7.28 2.19
N LEU A 98 -6.42 7.29 2.59
CA LEU A 98 -5.25 7.09 1.75
C LEU A 98 -4.73 5.67 1.98
N CYS A 99 -4.54 4.88 0.94
CA CYS A 99 -3.85 3.60 0.97
C CYS A 99 -2.50 3.75 0.25
N LEU A 100 -1.41 3.63 0.99
CA LEU A 100 -0.05 3.53 0.46
C LEU A 100 0.26 2.04 0.26
N ASP A 101 0.45 1.61 -0.98
CA ASP A 101 0.68 0.20 -1.33
C ASP A 101 1.90 0.06 -2.26
N GLY A 102 2.81 -0.86 -1.95
CA GLY A 102 4.01 -1.10 -2.74
C GLY A 102 3.75 -1.52 -4.18
N ASP A 103 2.59 -2.13 -4.46
CA ASP A 103 2.21 -2.58 -5.80
C ASP A 103 1.29 -1.58 -6.53
N ALA A 104 0.95 -0.46 -5.88
CA ALA A 104 0.09 0.55 -6.48
C ALA A 104 0.84 1.46 -7.45
N LYS A 105 0.08 2.17 -8.28
CA LYS A 105 0.61 3.10 -9.26
C LYS A 105 1.08 4.39 -8.60
N THR A 106 2.14 4.97 -9.15
CA THR A 106 2.55 6.33 -8.85
C THR A 106 1.59 7.33 -9.48
N VAL A 107 1.35 8.45 -8.82
CA VAL A 107 0.53 9.56 -9.31
C VAL A 107 1.39 10.76 -9.71
N GLN A 108 0.89 11.57 -10.64
CA GLN A 108 1.52 12.82 -11.00
C GLN A 108 1.28 13.88 -9.90
N GLY A 109 2.27 14.76 -9.69
CA GLY A 109 2.16 15.86 -8.73
C GLY A 109 2.69 15.56 -7.33
N LEU A 110 3.01 14.30 -7.03
CA LEU A 110 3.70 13.91 -5.81
C LEU A 110 5.16 13.55 -6.09
N PRO A 111 6.10 13.86 -5.16
CA PRO A 111 7.49 13.45 -5.29
C PRO A 111 7.59 11.92 -5.26
N LEU A 112 8.67 11.41 -5.86
CA LEU A 112 9.04 10.00 -5.80
C LEU A 112 10.36 9.86 -5.06
N TYR A 113 10.42 8.89 -4.16
CA TYR A 113 11.59 8.60 -3.37
C TYR A 113 12.15 7.23 -3.76
N GLU A 114 13.47 7.15 -3.80
CA GLU A 114 14.14 5.89 -4.06
C GLU A 114 14.10 5.03 -2.80
N TRP A 115 13.26 4.00 -2.83
CA TRP A 115 13.34 2.92 -1.87
C TRP A 115 14.47 2.01 -2.33
N ARG A 116 15.65 2.12 -1.71
CA ARG A 116 16.78 1.22 -1.99
C ARG A 116 16.47 -0.21 -1.55
N LEU A 117 15.68 -0.91 -2.34
CA LEU A 117 15.62 -2.36 -2.45
C LEU A 117 15.47 -2.76 -3.92
N ARG A 118 16.19 -2.07 -4.82
CA ARG A 118 16.59 -2.63 -6.11
C ARG A 118 18.09 -2.51 -6.25
N VAL A 119 18.82 -3.31 -5.47
CA VAL A 119 20.03 -3.86 -6.06
C VAL A 119 19.54 -4.76 -7.20
N PRO A 120 19.87 -4.53 -8.49
CA PRO A 120 20.32 -5.70 -9.23
C PRO A 120 21.47 -6.23 -8.37
N TYR A 121 21.32 -7.42 -7.79
CA TYR A 121 22.38 -8.06 -7.04
C TYR A 121 23.52 -8.31 -8.04
N THR A 122 24.32 -7.30 -8.35
CA THR A 122 25.53 -7.45 -9.14
C THR A 122 26.48 -8.19 -8.24
N GLY A 123 26.69 -9.46 -8.57
CA GLY A 123 27.28 -10.49 -7.73
C GLY A 123 28.43 -9.98 -6.87
N THR A 124 28.30 -10.20 -5.56
CA THR A 124 29.49 -10.43 -4.74
C THR A 124 30.15 -11.69 -5.28
N GLU A 125 31.35 -11.56 -5.85
CA GLU A 125 32.21 -12.71 -6.12
C GLU A 125 32.54 -13.38 -4.78
N HIS A 126 32.11 -14.63 -4.63
CA HIS A 126 32.61 -15.51 -3.59
C HIS A 126 33.32 -16.67 -4.29
N ASN A 127 34.64 -16.77 -4.12
CA ASN A 127 35.49 -17.77 -4.79
C ASN A 127 35.34 -17.84 -6.33
N GLY A 128 35.17 -16.68 -7.00
CA GLY A 128 35.11 -16.59 -8.46
C GLY A 128 33.80 -17.07 -9.11
N ARG A 129 32.70 -17.17 -8.36
CA ARG A 129 31.37 -17.52 -8.88
C ARG A 129 30.43 -16.31 -8.84
N ILE A 130 29.70 -16.11 -9.95
CA ILE A 130 28.67 -15.07 -10.06
C ILE A 130 27.35 -15.66 -9.53
N MET A 131 26.84 -15.06 -8.46
CA MET A 131 25.56 -15.40 -7.87
C MET A 131 24.51 -14.38 -8.34
N GLU A 132 23.45 -14.85 -8.99
CA GLU A 132 22.26 -14.03 -9.28
C GLU A 132 21.18 -14.41 -8.26
N CYS A 133 20.89 -13.53 -7.31
CA CYS A 133 19.86 -13.78 -6.30
C CYS A 133 18.55 -13.09 -6.69
N PHE A 134 17.47 -13.86 -6.77
CA PHE A 134 16.16 -13.41 -7.26
C PHE A 134 15.18 -13.09 -6.11
N SER A 135 15.53 -13.47 -4.87
CA SER A 135 14.78 -13.19 -3.64
C SER A 135 15.64 -13.58 -2.42
N LYS A 136 15.32 -13.10 -1.21
CA LYS A 136 15.99 -13.43 0.07
C LYS A 136 16.03 -14.93 0.43
N LYS A 137 15.57 -15.83 -0.44
CA LYS A 137 15.45 -17.28 -0.18
C LYS A 137 15.91 -18.17 -1.34
N ILE A 138 16.21 -17.61 -2.52
CA ILE A 138 16.55 -18.38 -3.72
C ILE A 138 17.63 -17.64 -4.50
N CYS A 139 18.76 -18.32 -4.70
CA CYS A 139 19.83 -17.85 -5.56
C CYS A 139 20.05 -18.82 -6.72
N LEU A 140 20.35 -18.25 -7.88
CA LEU A 140 20.70 -18.96 -9.09
C LEU A 140 22.23 -18.89 -9.21
N VAL A 141 22.86 -20.06 -9.13
CA VAL A 141 24.31 -20.19 -9.19
C VAL A 141 24.69 -20.55 -10.61
N LYS A 142 25.53 -19.73 -11.23
CA LYS A 142 26.06 -19.99 -12.56
C LYS A 142 27.39 -20.72 -12.45
N LEU A 143 27.41 -21.98 -12.88
CA LEU A 143 28.62 -22.79 -12.87
C LEU A 143 29.51 -22.45 -14.08
N PRO A 144 30.84 -22.61 -13.97
CA PRO A 144 31.78 -22.26 -15.06
C PRO A 144 31.57 -23.04 -16.36
N ALA A 145 30.81 -24.14 -16.34
CA ALA A 145 30.44 -24.92 -17.53
C ALA A 145 29.19 -24.38 -18.27
N GLY A 146 28.57 -23.28 -17.79
CA GLY A 146 27.37 -22.68 -18.40
C GLY A 146 26.05 -23.25 -17.91
N GLU A 147 26.08 -24.15 -16.92
CA GLU A 147 24.88 -24.69 -16.28
C GLU A 147 24.40 -23.78 -15.14
N ASN A 148 23.07 -23.68 -14.99
CA ASN A 148 22.41 -22.89 -13.96
C ASN A 148 21.78 -23.81 -12.91
N VAL A 149 22.07 -23.59 -11.63
CA VAL A 149 21.47 -24.36 -10.53
C VAL A 149 20.70 -23.42 -9.60
N MET A 150 19.47 -23.81 -9.27
CA MET A 150 18.64 -23.09 -8.30
C MET A 150 18.90 -23.64 -6.90
N VAL A 151 19.38 -22.79 -5.99
CA VAL A 151 19.69 -23.17 -4.61
C VAL A 151 18.75 -22.44 -3.65
N LYS A 152 18.12 -23.20 -2.75
CA LYS A 152 17.36 -22.68 -1.61
C LYS A 152 18.29 -22.62 -0.40
N GLU A 153 18.21 -21.54 0.36
CA GLU A 153 19.11 -21.28 1.51
C GLU A 153 19.07 -22.37 2.60
N ASP A 154 17.97 -23.11 2.69
CA ASP A 154 17.73 -24.12 3.74
C ASP A 154 18.67 -25.35 3.70
N GLY A 155 19.63 -25.40 2.76
CA GLY A 155 20.52 -26.55 2.54
C GLY A 155 22.02 -26.25 2.46
N TRP A 156 22.46 -25.02 2.79
CA TRP A 156 23.90 -24.71 2.82
C TRP A 156 24.48 -25.02 4.21
N ASN A 157 25.27 -26.10 4.29
CA ASN A 157 26.23 -26.32 5.37
C ASN A 157 27.60 -25.83 4.88
N ASP A 158 28.29 -25.03 5.69
CA ASP A 158 29.63 -24.46 5.41
C ASP A 158 30.76 -25.52 5.33
N GLN A 159 30.48 -26.76 4.96
CA GLN A 159 31.45 -27.86 4.99
C GLN A 159 31.58 -28.71 3.72
N ASP A 160 30.97 -28.35 2.59
CA ASP A 160 31.17 -29.07 1.31
C ASP A 160 31.81 -28.22 0.21
#